data_AF-A0A7S2K6T9-F1
#
_entry.id   AF-A0A7S2K6T9-F1
#
_cell.length_a   1.000
_cell.length_b   1.000
_cell.length_c   1.000
_cell.angle_alpha   90.00
_cell.angle_beta   90.00
_cell.angle_gamma   90.00
#
_symmetry.space_group_name_H-M   'P 1'
#
loop_
_entity.id
_entity.type
_entity.pdbx_description
1 polymer ?
#
loop_
_entity_poly.entity_id
_entity_poly.type
_entity_poly.pdbx_seq_one_letter_code
_entity_poly.pdbx_strand_id
1 'polypeptide(L)'
;LADMARRYDCHIQSHVSESIDEVAFSKSLDENGQGRSDTVVFDSLNCLTAKTVLAHGVFVDDNDADILRMRGCAIGHCPLSNFYFAGRALPCRHLMQRGNKVGLGTDVAGGYSPSMLNSCRSAVIASKSLWQAKYY
;
A
#
# COMPACT_ATOMS: atom_id res chain seq x y z
N LEU A 1 10.78 4.03 -15.65
CA LEU A 1 10.95 2.94 -14.65
C LEU A 1 10.52 1.59 -15.22
N ALA A 2 9.26 1.44 -15.65
CA ALA A 2 8.72 0.19 -16.19
C ALA A 2 9.60 -0.46 -17.28
N ASP A 3 10.08 0.33 -18.25
CA ASP A 3 10.93 -0.20 -19.32
C ASP A 3 12.27 -0.75 -18.83
N MET A 4 12.88 -0.12 -17.83
CA MET A 4 14.11 -0.62 -17.22
C MET A 4 13.83 -1.93 -16.47
N ALA A 5 12.79 -1.96 -15.65
CA ALA A 5 12.41 -3.16 -14.91
C ALA A 5 12.11 -4.34 -15.85
N ARG A 6 11.42 -4.10 -16.96
CA ARG A 6 11.16 -5.12 -17.99
C ARG A 6 12.44 -5.57 -18.69
N ARG A 7 13.30 -4.63 -19.11
CA ARG A 7 14.54 -4.92 -19.82
C ARG A 7 15.52 -5.77 -19.02
N TYR A 8 15.56 -5.55 -17.70
CA TYR A 8 16.51 -6.21 -16.81
C TYR A 8 15.85 -7.26 -15.89
N ASP A 9 14.59 -7.62 -16.13
CA ASP A 9 13.81 -8.54 -15.30
C ASP A 9 13.90 -8.20 -13.78
N CYS A 10 13.75 -6.92 -13.43
CA CYS A 10 13.81 -6.45 -12.05
C CYS A 10 12.43 -6.35 -11.41
N HIS A 11 12.40 -6.35 -10.07
CA HIS A 11 11.23 -5.96 -9.31
C HIS A 11 11.08 -4.43 -9.27
N ILE A 12 9.85 -3.97 -9.07
CA ILE A 12 9.53 -2.56 -8.77
C ILE A 12 9.05 -2.49 -7.33
N GLN A 13 9.56 -1.52 -6.57
CA GLN A 13 9.04 -1.17 -5.25
C GLN A 13 8.77 0.32 -5.16
N SER A 14 7.67 0.69 -4.51
CA SER A 14 7.28 2.09 -4.25
C SER A 14 6.37 2.15 -3.02
N HIS A 15 6.12 3.33 -2.49
CA HIS A 15 4.95 3.58 -1.64
C HIS A 15 3.68 3.66 -2.50
N VAL A 16 2.54 3.39 -1.89
CA VAL A 16 1.21 3.67 -2.46
C VAL A 16 0.24 4.03 -1.34
N SER A 17 -0.51 5.12 -1.52
CA SER A 17 -1.68 5.51 -0.74
C SER A 17 -1.43 5.36 0.77
N GLU A 18 -0.31 5.87 1.24
CA GLU A 18 0.15 5.80 2.61
C GLU A 18 -0.58 6.83 3.48
N SER A 19 -0.62 8.09 3.04
CA SER A 19 -1.07 9.21 3.87
C SER A 19 -2.11 10.09 3.18
N ILE A 20 -2.85 10.87 3.97
CA ILE A 20 -3.93 11.74 3.46
C ILE A 20 -3.37 12.83 2.55
N ASP A 21 -2.22 13.40 2.91
CA ASP A 21 -1.51 14.43 2.15
C ASP A 21 -0.91 13.89 0.86
N GLU A 22 -0.35 12.67 0.86
CA GLU A 22 0.08 11.99 -0.37
C GLU A 22 -1.11 11.77 -1.32
N VAL A 23 -2.21 11.21 -0.81
CA VAL A 23 -3.40 10.95 -1.64
C VAL A 23 -3.97 12.26 -2.20
N ALA A 24 -4.01 13.32 -1.40
CA ALA A 24 -4.44 14.64 -1.86
C ALA A 24 -3.50 15.21 -2.93
N PHE A 25 -2.19 15.07 -2.73
CA PHE A 25 -1.17 15.51 -3.67
C PHE A 25 -1.28 14.75 -4.99
N SER A 26 -1.34 13.41 -4.97
CA SER A 26 -1.52 12.59 -6.17
C SER A 26 -2.75 13.00 -6.97
N LYS A 27 -3.88 13.23 -6.29
CA LYS A 27 -5.11 13.71 -6.95
C LYS A 27 -4.94 15.09 -7.58
N SER A 28 -4.17 15.99 -6.94
CA SER A 28 -3.91 17.34 -7.46
C SER A 28 -3.05 17.37 -8.73
N LEU A 29 -2.27 16.30 -8.98
CA LEU A 29 -1.43 16.19 -10.18
C LEU A 29 -2.19 15.73 -11.43
N ASP A 30 -3.45 15.30 -11.31
CA ASP A 30 -4.26 14.96 -12.48
C ASP A 30 -4.73 16.24 -13.21
N GLU A 31 -4.07 16.54 -14.32
CA GLU A 31 -4.36 17.69 -15.18
C GLU A 31 -5.81 17.72 -15.72
N ASN A 32 -6.51 16.58 -15.71
CA ASN A 32 -7.90 16.48 -16.14
C ASN A 32 -8.91 16.84 -15.04
N GLY A 33 -8.44 17.14 -13.81
CA GLY A 33 -9.27 17.51 -12.66
C GLY A 33 -10.18 16.39 -12.14
N GLN A 34 -10.03 15.15 -12.61
CA GLN A 34 -10.83 14.01 -12.15
C GLN A 34 -10.24 13.38 -10.88
N GLY A 35 -8.95 13.62 -10.63
CA GLY A 35 -8.20 13.13 -9.49
C GLY A 35 -7.89 11.64 -9.67
N ARG A 36 -6.61 11.32 -9.86
CA ARG A 36 -6.16 9.93 -9.98
C ARG A 36 -5.47 9.49 -8.71
N SER A 37 -5.82 8.29 -8.24
CA SER A 37 -4.98 7.59 -7.26
C SER A 37 -3.61 7.32 -7.88
N ASP A 38 -2.60 7.26 -7.04
CA ASP A 38 -1.27 6.82 -7.40
C ASP A 38 -1.27 5.41 -8.01
N THR A 39 -2.17 4.52 -7.57
CA THR A 39 -2.42 3.22 -8.20
C THR A 39 -2.76 3.37 -9.70
N VAL A 40 -3.71 4.25 -10.05
CA VAL A 40 -4.08 4.51 -11.45
C VAL A 40 -2.92 5.15 -12.23
N VAL A 41 -2.15 6.03 -11.59
CA VAL A 41 -0.94 6.62 -12.20
C VAL A 41 0.08 5.51 -12.53
N PHE A 42 0.40 4.65 -11.57
CA PHE A 42 1.33 3.54 -11.80
C PHE A 42 0.83 2.56 -12.86
N ASP A 43 -0.48 2.30 -12.92
CA ASP A 43 -1.07 1.43 -13.95
C ASP A 43 -0.87 2.03 -15.35
N SER A 44 -1.17 3.32 -15.51
CA SER A 44 -1.01 4.01 -16.80
C SER A 44 0.44 4.05 -17.30
N LEU A 45 1.40 4.01 -16.37
CA LEU A 45 2.84 3.95 -16.65
C LEU A 45 3.39 2.53 -16.82
N ASN A 46 2.54 1.51 -16.80
CA ASN A 46 2.92 0.08 -16.86
C ASN A 46 3.87 -0.34 -15.73
N CYS A 47 3.82 0.34 -14.57
CA CYS A 47 4.64 0.03 -13.40
C CYS A 47 4.01 -1.07 -12.51
N LEU A 48 2.74 -1.41 -12.74
CA LEU A 48 2.04 -2.46 -11.98
C LEU A 48 2.13 -3.81 -12.68
N THR A 49 2.82 -4.74 -12.04
CA THR A 49 3.07 -6.09 -12.57
C THR A 49 3.11 -7.12 -11.44
N ALA A 50 3.24 -8.40 -11.81
CA ALA A 50 3.45 -9.48 -10.85
C ALA A 50 4.74 -9.32 -9.99
N LYS A 51 5.68 -8.49 -10.44
CA LYS A 51 6.97 -8.17 -9.77
C LYS A 51 6.96 -6.80 -9.08
N THR A 52 5.78 -6.22 -8.86
CA THR A 52 5.61 -4.92 -8.18
C THR A 52 5.15 -5.13 -6.73
N VAL A 53 5.87 -4.50 -5.79
CA VAL A 53 5.54 -4.48 -4.36
C VAL A 53 5.30 -3.03 -3.93
N LEU A 54 4.12 -2.75 -3.38
CA LEU A 54 3.73 -1.40 -2.96
C LEU A 54 3.57 -1.33 -1.45
N ALA A 55 4.36 -0.51 -0.78
CA ALA A 55 4.32 -0.35 0.67
C ALA A 55 3.12 0.47 1.13
N HIS A 56 2.65 0.18 2.35
CA HIS A 56 1.53 0.81 3.06
C HIS A 56 0.15 0.45 2.54
N GLY A 57 -0.33 1.10 1.48
CA GLY A 57 -1.66 0.90 0.90
C GLY A 57 -2.82 1.23 1.84
N VAL A 58 -2.62 2.11 2.82
CA VAL A 58 -3.60 2.38 3.90
C VAL A 58 -4.89 3.01 3.37
N PHE A 59 -4.77 3.80 2.31
CA PHE A 59 -5.86 4.50 1.64
C PHE A 59 -6.23 3.90 0.27
N VAL A 60 -5.69 2.73 -0.07
CA VAL A 60 -6.14 1.96 -1.25
C VAL A 60 -7.62 1.66 -1.12
N ASP A 61 -8.42 2.16 -2.05
CA ASP A 61 -9.85 1.89 -2.12
C ASP A 61 -10.14 0.57 -2.85
N ASP A 62 -11.43 0.23 -2.98
CA ASP A 62 -11.84 -1.03 -3.61
C ASP A 62 -11.49 -1.11 -5.10
N ASN A 63 -11.50 0.02 -5.82
CA ASN A 63 -11.16 0.06 -7.24
C ASN A 63 -9.65 -0.12 -7.42
N ASP A 64 -8.85 0.60 -6.64
CA ASP A 64 -7.40 0.46 -6.62
C ASP A 64 -7.00 -0.97 -6.21
N ALA A 65 -7.64 -1.53 -5.19
CA ALA A 65 -7.42 -2.91 -4.77
C ALA A 65 -7.71 -3.92 -5.89
N ASP A 66 -8.71 -3.66 -6.74
CA ASP A 66 -8.99 -4.52 -7.89
C ASP A 66 -7.93 -4.38 -8.99
N ILE A 67 -7.46 -3.17 -9.28
CA ILE A 67 -6.35 -2.93 -10.21
C ILE A 67 -5.10 -3.67 -9.74
N LEU A 68 -4.69 -3.46 -8.48
CA LEU A 68 -3.49 -4.10 -7.90
C LEU A 68 -3.59 -5.63 -7.98
N ARG A 69 -4.74 -6.21 -7.64
CA ARG A 69 -5.01 -7.64 -7.76
C ARG A 69 -4.92 -8.13 -9.19
N MET A 70 -5.59 -7.46 -10.14
CA MET A 70 -5.60 -7.86 -11.55
C MET A 70 -4.21 -7.80 -12.18
N ARG A 71 -3.37 -6.85 -11.78
CA ARG A 71 -1.97 -6.74 -12.20
C ARG A 71 -1.03 -7.70 -11.46
N GLY A 72 -1.54 -8.39 -10.44
CA GLY A 72 -0.76 -9.32 -9.63
C GLY A 72 0.25 -8.63 -8.71
N CYS A 73 0.04 -7.38 -8.33
CA CYS A 73 0.91 -6.68 -7.39
C CYS A 73 0.84 -7.29 -5.97
N ALA A 74 1.80 -6.94 -5.12
CA ALA A 74 1.75 -7.23 -3.70
C ALA A 74 1.77 -5.94 -2.87
N ILE A 75 1.09 -5.95 -1.72
CA ILE A 75 1.06 -4.83 -0.77
C ILE A 75 1.95 -5.17 0.43
N GLY A 76 2.86 -4.27 0.79
CA GLY A 76 3.70 -4.37 1.98
C GLY A 76 3.02 -3.73 3.19
N HIS A 77 2.49 -4.53 4.11
CA HIS A 77 1.89 -4.02 5.34
C HIS A 77 2.99 -3.57 6.32
N CYS A 78 3.05 -2.27 6.62
CA CYS A 78 4.04 -1.67 7.52
C CYS A 78 3.37 -1.10 8.80
N PRO A 79 2.81 -1.96 9.68
CA PRO A 79 1.89 -1.52 10.74
C PRO A 79 2.46 -0.47 11.69
N LEU A 80 3.73 -0.59 12.09
CA LEU A 80 4.33 0.36 13.02
C LEU A 80 4.46 1.75 12.39
N SER A 81 4.96 1.83 11.15
CA SER A 81 5.06 3.08 10.39
C SER A 81 3.68 3.71 10.17
N ASN A 82 2.69 2.90 9.77
CA ASN A 82 1.33 3.38 9.55
C ASN A 82 0.70 4.05 10.78
N PHE A 83 0.97 3.53 11.98
CA PHE A 83 0.50 4.16 13.21
C PHE A 83 1.20 5.48 13.53
N TYR A 84 2.45 5.65 13.10
CA TYR A 84 3.24 6.86 13.33
C TYR A 84 2.91 7.96 12.33
N PHE A 85 2.71 7.60 11.05
CA PHE A 85 2.68 8.58 9.95
C PHE A 85 1.39 8.55 9.12
N ALA A 86 0.83 7.37 8.82
CA ALA A 86 -0.37 7.26 7.98
C ALA A 86 -1.66 7.67 8.71
N GLY A 87 -1.66 7.72 10.05
CA GLY A 87 -2.85 8.02 10.86
C GLY A 87 -3.94 6.96 10.81
N ARG A 88 -3.69 5.82 10.15
CA ARG A 88 -4.66 4.73 9.99
C ARG A 88 -3.95 3.38 9.79
N ALA A 89 -4.58 2.31 10.28
CA ALA A 89 -4.12 0.95 10.02
C ALA A 89 -4.58 0.45 8.64
N LEU A 90 -3.72 -0.32 7.96
CA LEU A 90 -4.09 -1.00 6.70
C LEU A 90 -5.26 -1.98 6.95
N PRO A 91 -6.36 -1.94 6.17
CA PRO A 91 -7.43 -2.94 6.23
C PRO A 91 -7.01 -4.30 5.65
N CYS A 92 -5.96 -4.91 6.23
CA CYS A 92 -5.29 -6.11 5.72
C CYS A 92 -6.25 -7.28 5.48
N ARG A 93 -7.16 -7.58 6.43
CA ARG A 93 -8.16 -8.64 6.28
C ARG A 93 -9.04 -8.44 5.04
N HIS A 94 -9.51 -7.21 4.81
CA HIS A 94 -10.37 -6.85 3.69
C HIS A 94 -9.64 -7.07 2.36
N LEU A 95 -8.42 -6.53 2.24
CA LEU A 95 -7.59 -6.68 1.04
C LEU A 95 -7.29 -8.16 0.73
N MET A 96 -6.93 -8.95 1.75
CA MET A 96 -6.69 -10.39 1.58
C MET A 96 -7.95 -11.15 1.16
N GLN A 97 -9.12 -10.82 1.71
CA GLN A 97 -10.40 -11.44 1.32
C GLN A 97 -10.79 -11.11 -0.12
N ARG A 98 -10.39 -9.95 -0.63
CA ARG A 98 -10.52 -9.58 -2.05
C ARG A 98 -9.51 -10.29 -2.96
N GLY A 99 -8.55 -11.03 -2.41
CA GLY A 99 -7.53 -11.75 -3.17
C GLY A 99 -6.25 -10.96 -3.46
N ASN A 100 -6.03 -9.82 -2.79
CA ASN A 100 -4.75 -9.12 -2.88
C ASN A 100 -3.65 -9.89 -2.14
N LYS A 101 -2.44 -9.89 -2.70
CA LYS A 101 -1.24 -10.41 -2.02
C LYS A 101 -0.77 -9.39 -1.00
N VAL A 102 -0.66 -9.78 0.27
CA VAL A 102 -0.17 -8.90 1.34
C VAL A 102 1.02 -9.54 2.03
N GLY A 103 2.15 -8.83 2.05
CA GLY A 103 3.35 -9.15 2.81
C GLY A 103 3.49 -8.25 4.05
N LEU A 104 4.51 -8.50 4.87
CA LEU A 104 4.78 -7.71 6.07
C LEU A 104 6.13 -7.00 5.95
N GLY A 105 6.18 -5.73 6.32
CA GLY A 105 7.38 -4.90 6.32
C GLY A 105 7.62 -4.23 7.67
N THR A 106 8.87 -3.85 7.93
CA THR A 106 9.25 -3.01 9.08
C THR A 106 9.18 -1.53 8.76
N ASP A 107 9.46 -1.19 7.49
CA ASP A 107 9.60 0.18 7.00
C ASP A 107 10.53 1.03 7.88
N VAL A 108 11.77 0.58 8.08
CA VAL A 108 12.73 1.40 8.82
C VAL A 108 13.16 2.56 7.91
N ALA A 109 13.06 3.83 8.31
CA ALA A 109 12.84 4.33 9.68
C ALA A 109 11.43 4.87 9.99
N GLY A 110 10.44 4.71 9.10
CA GLY A 110 9.04 5.02 9.40
C GLY A 110 8.51 4.23 10.62
N GLY A 111 8.91 2.96 10.73
CA GLY A 111 8.94 2.21 11.99
C GLY A 111 10.34 2.24 12.62
N TYR A 112 10.43 2.49 13.92
CA TYR A 112 11.73 2.53 14.62
C TYR A 112 12.40 1.16 14.79
N SER A 113 11.68 0.06 14.54
CA SER A 113 12.14 -1.29 14.86
C SER A 113 12.43 -2.11 13.60
N PRO A 114 13.65 -2.64 13.42
CA PRO A 114 13.98 -3.57 12.32
C PRO A 114 13.47 -5.00 12.56
N SER A 115 12.86 -5.30 13.70
CA SER A 115 12.41 -6.64 14.05
C SER A 115 11.11 -7.03 13.35
N MET A 116 11.15 -8.08 12.53
CA MET A 116 9.94 -8.69 11.96
C MET A 116 8.97 -9.23 13.02
N LEU A 117 9.46 -9.69 14.17
CA LEU A 117 8.60 -10.08 15.29
C LEU A 117 7.82 -8.88 15.84
N ASN A 118 8.43 -7.70 15.89
CA ASN A 118 7.72 -6.48 16.26
C ASN A 118 6.70 -6.10 15.18
N SER A 119 7.03 -6.22 13.89
CA SER A 119 6.03 -6.05 12.81
C SER A 119 4.84 -7.00 12.96
N CYS A 120 5.06 -8.27 13.31
CA CYS A 120 3.97 -9.22 13.56
C CYS A 120 3.08 -8.78 14.73
N ARG A 121 3.69 -8.36 15.85
CA ARG A 121 2.95 -7.85 17.03
C ARG A 121 2.11 -6.63 16.66
N SER A 122 2.72 -5.67 15.96
CA SER A 122 2.04 -4.46 15.50
C SER A 122 0.92 -4.75 14.49
N ALA A 123 1.06 -5.77 13.62
CA ALA A 123 0.01 -6.18 12.69
C ALA A 123 -1.22 -6.74 13.40
N VAL A 124 -1.04 -7.50 14.49
CA VAL A 124 -2.14 -7.99 15.33
C VAL A 124 -2.87 -6.82 15.98
N ILE A 125 -2.13 -5.86 16.52
CA ILE A 125 -2.70 -4.64 17.13
C ILE A 125 -3.48 -3.83 16.08
N ALA A 126 -2.88 -3.59 14.90
CA ALA A 126 -3.52 -2.90 13.77
C ALA A 126 -4.84 -3.57 13.34
N SER A 127 -4.86 -4.89 13.26
CA SER A 127 -6.06 -5.64 12.90
C SER A 127 -7.15 -5.54 13.98
N LYS A 128 -6.76 -5.54 15.26
CA LYS A 128 -7.71 -5.41 16.38
C LYS A 128 -8.26 -4.00 16.54
N SER A 129 -7.45 -2.95 16.32
CA SER A 129 -7.93 -1.57 16.39
C SER A 129 -8.99 -1.30 15.31
N LEU A 130 -8.78 -1.79 14.08
CA LEU A 130 -9.78 -1.71 13.01
C LEU A 130 -11.07 -2.47 13.33
N TRP A 131 -10.96 -3.64 13.99
CA TRP A 131 -12.14 -4.38 14.40
C TRP A 131 -12.93 -3.64 15.47
N GLN A 132 -12.26 -3.06 16.47
CA GLN A 132 -12.89 -2.28 17.55
C GLN A 132 -13.58 -1.02 17.03
N ALA A 133 -12.97 -0.30 16.08
CA ALA A 133 -13.53 0.90 15.47
C ALA A 133 -14.84 0.66 14.67
N LYS A 134 -15.29 -0.59 14.52
CA LYS A 134 -16.62 -0.90 13.95
C LYS A 134 -17.74 -0.86 14.99
N TYR A 135 -17.40 -0.85 16.28
CA TYR A 135 -18.35 -0.96 17.39
C TYR A 135 -18.44 0.31 18.25
N TYR A 136 -17.62 1.31 17.96
CA TYR A 136 -17.57 2.63 18.59
C TYR A 136 -17.49 3.68 17.49
#